data_AF-E7QVD2-F1
#
_entry.id   AF-E7QVD2-F1
#
_cell.length_a   1.000
_cell.length_b   1.000
_cell.length_c   1.000
_cell.angle_alpha   90.00
_cell.angle_beta   90.00
_cell.angle_gamma   90.00
#
_symmetry.space_group_name_H-M   'P 1'
#
loop_
_entity.id
_entity.type
_entity.pdbx_description
1 polymer ?
#
loop_
_entity_poly.entity_id
_entity_poly.type
_entity_poly.pdbx_seq_one_letter_code
_entity_poly.pdbx_strand_id
1 'polypeptide(L)'
;MSANELSDACGISLPTVYRRLEELVEHDLLSEQNKIASDGNHYKTYEAAVERIGVRLHQGQFDVDIGEQPPTDAPERFNRLWDDIRGDDS
;
A
#
# COMPACT_ATOMS: atom_id res chain seq x y z
N MET A 1 1.21 -5.87 7.41
CA MET A 1 1.48 -7.31 7.65
C MET A 1 2.80 -7.71 7.01
N SER A 2 3.57 -8.61 7.60
CA SER A 2 4.77 -9.21 6.99
C SER A 2 4.40 -10.29 5.96
N ALA A 3 5.36 -10.69 5.13
CA ALA A 3 5.17 -11.79 4.18
C ALA A 3 4.82 -13.13 4.87
N ASN A 4 5.36 -13.38 6.07
CA ASN A 4 5.02 -14.55 6.88
C ASN A 4 3.55 -14.49 7.35
N GLU A 5 3.11 -13.36 7.88
CA GLU A 5 1.71 -13.18 8.31
C GLU A 5 0.73 -13.35 7.14
N LEU A 6 1.09 -12.87 5.95
CA LEU A 6 0.28 -13.06 4.73
C LEU A 6 0.28 -14.51 4.25
N SER A 7 1.41 -15.22 4.34
CA SER A 7 1.51 -16.65 4.05
C SER A 7 0.56 -17.44 4.94
N ASP A 8 0.57 -17.16 6.24
CA ASP A 8 -0.27 -17.83 7.23
C ASP A 8 -1.75 -17.49 7.04
N ALA A 9 -2.09 -16.20 6.83
CA ALA A 9 -3.46 -15.75 6.66
C ALA A 9 -4.11 -16.26 5.36
N CYS A 10 -3.35 -16.35 4.27
CA CYS A 10 -3.84 -16.78 2.96
C CYS A 10 -3.65 -18.28 2.68
N GLY A 11 -2.89 -19.00 3.52
CA GLY A 11 -2.62 -20.43 3.34
C GLY A 11 -1.83 -20.77 2.07
N ILE A 12 -0.97 -19.85 1.60
CA ILE A 12 -0.15 -20.01 0.39
C ILE A 12 1.34 -19.97 0.73
N SER A 13 2.17 -20.62 -0.08
CA SER A 13 3.62 -20.68 0.17
C SER A 13 4.28 -19.30 0.12
N LEU A 14 5.32 -19.09 0.94
CA LEU A 14 6.13 -17.86 0.94
C LEU A 14 6.61 -17.43 -0.45
N PRO A 15 7.14 -18.31 -1.33
CA PRO A 15 7.51 -17.92 -2.69
C PRO A 15 6.33 -17.37 -3.50
N THR A 16 5.12 -17.90 -3.30
CA THR A 16 3.92 -17.38 -3.95
C THR A 16 3.51 -16.03 -3.39
N VAL A 17 3.63 -15.84 -2.07
CA VAL A 17 3.40 -14.54 -1.42
C VAL A 17 4.35 -13.48 -1.97
N TYR A 18 5.66 -13.73 -2.02
CA TYR A 18 6.62 -12.77 -2.55
C TYR A 18 6.32 -12.38 -4.00
N ARG A 19 6.03 -13.35 -4.88
CA ARG A 19 5.64 -13.05 -6.26
C ARG A 19 4.40 -12.15 -6.34
N ARG A 20 3.39 -12.40 -5.50
CA ARG A 20 2.17 -11.56 -5.46
C ARG A 20 2.43 -10.18 -4.88
N LEU A 21 3.27 -10.07 -3.87
CA LEU A 21 3.65 -8.80 -3.27
C LEU A 21 4.41 -7.93 -4.25
N GLU A 22 5.35 -8.51 -5.00
CA GLU A 22 6.07 -7.82 -6.08
C GLU A 22 5.10 -7.28 -7.12
N GLU A 23 4.19 -8.11 -7.65
CA GLU A 23 3.16 -7.70 -8.63
C GLU A 23 2.26 -6.57 -8.07
N LEU A 24 1.81 -6.67 -6.82
CA LEU A 24 0.90 -5.69 -6.21
C LEU A 24 1.58 -4.37 -5.86
N VAL A 25 2.86 -4.39 -5.48
CA VAL A 25 3.65 -3.17 -5.24
C VAL A 25 3.98 -2.49 -6.56
N GLU A 26 4.32 -3.24 -7.61
CA GLU A 26 4.58 -2.71 -8.96
C GLU A 26 3.36 -1.95 -9.53
N HIS A 27 2.15 -2.35 -9.14
CA HIS A 27 0.90 -1.74 -9.57
C HIS A 27 0.30 -0.75 -8.55
N ASP A 28 1.08 -0.30 -7.56
CA ASP A 28 0.65 0.66 -6.53
C ASP A 28 -0.60 0.23 -5.73
N LEU A 29 -0.86 -1.07 -5.64
CA LEU A 29 -1.97 -1.63 -4.86
C LEU A 29 -1.57 -1.90 -3.41
N LEU A 30 -0.27 -2.08 -3.17
CA LEU A 30 0.32 -2.20 -1.84
C LEU A 30 1.47 -1.21 -1.67
N SER A 31 1.59 -0.65 -0.47
CA SER A 31 2.81 0.04 -0.02
C SER A 31 3.69 -0.91 0.78
N GLU A 32 5.01 -0.75 0.62
CA GLU A 32 6.02 -1.52 1.35
C GLU A 32 6.79 -0.61 2.33
N GLN A 33 6.95 -1.05 3.58
CA GLN A 33 7.76 -0.38 4.58
C GLN A 33 8.80 -1.34 5.17
N ASN A 34 10.03 -0.86 5.32
CA ASN A 34 11.07 -1.57 6.08
C ASN A 34 10.88 -1.31 7.57
N LYS A 35 10.79 -2.37 8.38
CA LYS A 35 10.75 -2.31 9.84
C LYS A 35 11.99 -2.97 10.44
N ILE A 36 12.44 -2.44 11.56
CA ILE A 36 13.55 -2.99 12.34
C ILE A 36 12.94 -3.68 13.55
N ALA A 37 13.16 -4.99 13.69
CA ALA A 37 12.78 -5.74 14.87
C ALA A 37 13.71 -5.40 16.06
N SER A 38 13.25 -5.67 17.28
CA SER A 38 13.99 -5.38 18.51
C SER A 38 15.32 -6.14 18.63
N ASP A 39 15.49 -7.22 17.87
CA ASP A 39 16.71 -8.01 17.75
C ASP A 39 17.67 -7.51 16.65
N GLY A 40 17.30 -6.42 15.95
CA GLY A 40 18.05 -5.83 14.85
C GLY A 40 17.76 -6.43 13.49
N ASN A 41 16.91 -7.45 13.37
CA ASN A 41 16.56 -8.02 12.08
C ASN A 41 15.60 -7.10 11.31
N HIS A 42 15.90 -6.83 10.03
CA HIS A 42 15.02 -6.07 9.17
C HIS A 42 13.97 -6.99 8.57
N TYR A 43 12.71 -6.57 8.61
CA TYR A 43 11.63 -7.24 7.90
C TYR A 43 10.74 -6.22 7.20
N LYS A 44 10.09 -6.65 6.13
CA LYS A 44 9.20 -5.82 5.34
C LYS A 44 7.77 -6.01 5.81
N THR A 45 7.03 -4.90 5.87
CA THR A 45 5.58 -4.90 6.09
C THR A 45 4.88 -4.28 4.90
N TYR A 46 3.74 -4.87 4.56
CA TYR A 46 2.90 -4.50 3.43
C TYR A 46 1.55 -4.00 3.94
N GLU A 47 1.04 -2.94 3.32
CA GLU A 47 -0.23 -2.30 3.64
C GLU A 47 -0.97 -1.95 2.33
N ALA A 48 -2.30 -2.03 2.33
CA ALA A 48 -3.09 -1.65 1.18
C ALA A 48 -2.92 -0.16 0.85
N ALA A 49 -2.69 0.16 -0.42
CA ALA A 49 -2.60 1.54 -0.90
C ALA A 49 -3.92 2.03 -1.54
N VAL A 50 -4.92 1.16 -1.61
CA VAL A 50 -6.25 1.43 -2.16
C VAL A 50 -7.32 1.15 -1.13
N GLU A 51 -8.40 1.92 -1.14
CA GLU A 51 -9.53 1.72 -0.23
C GLU A 51 -10.40 0.54 -0.69
N ARG A 52 -10.55 0.39 -2.01
CA ARG A 52 -11.47 -0.59 -2.57
C ARG A 52 -11.02 -1.06 -3.95
N ILE A 53 -11.11 -2.37 -4.18
CA ILE A 53 -11.03 -2.97 -5.51
C ILE A 53 -12.38 -3.64 -5.80
N GLY A 54 -13.07 -3.20 -6.83
CA GLY A 54 -14.29 -3.80 -7.35
C GLY A 54 -14.01 -4.53 -8.67
N VAL A 55 -14.18 -5.84 -8.70
CA VAL A 55 -14.10 -6.62 -9.95
C VAL A 55 -15.49 -7.11 -10.31
N ARG A 56 -15.95 -6.80 -11.53
CA ARG A 56 -17.20 -7.33 -12.08
C ARG A 56 -16.88 -8.20 -13.29
N LEU A 57 -17.42 -9.41 -13.31
CA LEU A 57 -17.39 -10.30 -14.47
C LEU A 57 -18.77 -10.31 -15.12
N HIS A 58 -18.87 -9.76 -16.33
CA HIS A 58 -20.12 -9.76 -17.09
C HIS A 58 -19.83 -10.11 -18.55
N GLN A 59 -20.55 -11.10 -19.09
CA GLN A 59 -20.37 -11.57 -20.47
C GLN A 59 -18.92 -11.93 -20.85
N GLY A 60 -18.13 -12.45 -19.90
CA GLY A 60 -16.73 -12.80 -20.11
C GLY A 60 -15.76 -11.61 -20.12
N GLN A 61 -16.26 -10.39 -19.84
CA GLN A 61 -15.45 -9.19 -19.69
C GLN A 61 -15.28 -8.85 -18.21
N PHE A 62 -14.09 -8.38 -17.85
CA PHE A 62 -13.77 -7.88 -16.53
C PHE A 62 -13.83 -6.34 -16.53
N ASP A 63 -14.68 -5.78 -15.69
CA ASP A 63 -14.63 -4.38 -15.31
C ASP A 63 -13.97 -4.26 -13.95
N VAL A 64 -12.85 -3.52 -13.88
CA VAL A 64 -12.09 -3.29 -12.64
C VAL A 64 -12.25 -1.83 -12.26
N ASP A 65 -12.71 -1.59 -11.04
CA ASP A 65 -12.90 -0.30 -10.40
C ASP A 65 -11.96 -0.22 -9.19
N ILE A 66 -11.07 0.75 -9.17
CA ILE A 66 -10.09 0.95 -8.10
C ILE A 66 -10.43 2.28 -7.43
N GLY A 67 -10.84 2.21 -6.17
CA GLY A 67 -11.06 3.37 -5.32
C GLY A 67 -9.77 3.69 -4.57
N GLU A 68 -9.21 4.87 -4.84
CA GLU A 68 -8.06 5.39 -4.11
C GLU A 68 -8.48 5.81 -2.70
N GLN A 69 -7.65 5.48 -1.71
CA GLN A 69 -7.73 6.13 -0.41
C GLN A 69 -7.35 7.60 -0.63
N PRO A 70 -8.16 8.59 -0.19
CA PRO A 70 -7.72 9.97 -0.28
C PRO A 70 -6.37 10.10 0.44
N PRO A 71 -5.39 10.84 -0.12
CA PRO A 71 -4.05 10.92 0.42
C PRO A 71 -4.13 11.20 1.92
N THR A 72 -3.71 10.23 2.73
CA THR A 72 -3.75 10.33 4.20
C THR A 72 -2.48 11.06 4.65
N ASP A 73 -2.21 12.18 4.00
CA ASP A 73 -0.97 12.89 4.20
C ASP A 73 -1.31 14.08 5.09
N ALA A 74 -1.71 13.79 6.32
CA ALA A 74 -1.74 14.83 7.34
C ALA A 74 -0.39 15.59 7.39
N PRO A 75 0.79 14.93 7.24
CA PRO A 75 2.06 15.64 7.14
C PRO A 75 2.23 16.47 5.86
N GLU A 76 1.80 16.00 4.68
CA GLU A 76 1.94 16.80 3.44
C GLU A 76 0.89 17.92 3.33
N ARG A 77 -0.33 17.71 3.84
CA ARG A 77 -1.32 18.78 4.04
C ARG A 77 -0.81 19.79 5.05
N PHE A 78 -0.18 19.34 6.13
CA PHE A 78 0.43 20.23 7.11
C PHE A 78 1.56 21.05 6.49
N ASN A 79 2.48 20.43 5.75
CA ASN A 79 3.55 21.14 5.06
C ASN A 79 2.98 22.14 4.03
N ARG A 80 2.02 21.74 3.20
CA ARG A 80 1.34 22.67 2.27
C ARG A 80 0.65 23.83 2.96
N LEU A 81 -0.07 23.57 4.06
CA LEU A 81 -0.72 24.63 4.85
C LEU A 81 0.31 25.57 5.50
N TRP A 82 1.44 25.02 5.94
CA TRP A 82 2.51 25.77 6.60
C TRP A 82 3.35 26.61 5.64
N ASP A 83 3.55 26.11 4.43
CA ASP A 83 4.19 26.83 3.32
C ASP A 83 3.28 27.96 2.81
N ASP A 84 1.96 27.74 2.74
CA ASP A 84 0.95 28.76 2.39
C ASP A 84 0.90 29.90 3.44
N ILE A 85 0.97 29.57 4.74
CA ILE A 85 1.03 30.58 5.82
C ILE A 85 2.34 31.39 5.80
N ARG A 86 3.43 30.84 5.25
CA ARG A 86 4.73 31.52 5.12
C ARG A 86 4.91 32.25 3.79
N GLY A 87 4.02 32.05 2.83
CA GLY A 87 4.13 32.56 1.47
C GLY A 87 3.37 33.87 1.24
N ASP A 88 3.71 34.93 1.98
CA ASP A 88 3.47 36.31 1.54
C ASP A 88 4.61 37.21 2.06
N ASP A 89 5.79 37.06 1.44
CA ASP A 89 6.87 38.05 1.45
C ASP A 89 7.90 37.71 0.35
N SER A 90 7.52 37.91 -0.92
CA SER A 90 8.38 38.33 -2.06
C SER A 90 7.61 38.56 -3.33
#